data_AF-A0A259LLI4-F1
#
_entry.id   AF-A0A259LLI4-F1
#
_cell.length_a   1.000
_cell.length_b   1.000
_cell.length_c   1.000
_cell.angle_alpha   90.00
_cell.angle_beta   90.00
_cell.angle_gamma   90.00
#
_symmetry.space_group_name_H-M   'P 1'
#
loop_
_entity.id
_entity.type
_entity.pdbx_description
1 polymer ?
#
loop_
_entity_poly.entity_id
_entity_poly.type
_entity_poly.pdbx_seq_one_letter_code
_entity_poly.pdbx_strand_id
1 'polypeptide(L)' 'IWLYGGSHETLTETVTYSRFGVMPSWTNRLSEAEIRAVATYVHQLGGGE' A
#
# COMPACT_ATOMS: atom_id res chain seq x y z
N ILE A 1 -3.68 -0.14 -10.37
CA ILE A 1 -3.90 -1.55 -9.97
C ILE A 1 -5.03 -1.60 -8.93
N TRP A 2 -5.80 -2.69 -8.81
CA TRP A 2 -6.86 -2.83 -7.80
C TRP A 2 -6.37 -3.72 -6.65
N LEU A 3 -6.33 -3.20 -5.42
CA LEU A 3 -5.84 -3.95 -4.24
C LEU A 3 -6.80 -5.06 -3.78
N TYR A 4 -8.10 -4.87 -3.96
CA TYR A 4 -9.15 -5.79 -3.49
C TYR A 4 -9.93 -6.44 -4.64
N GLY A 5 -9.39 -6.41 -5.87
CA GLY A 5 -10.09 -6.85 -7.08
C GLY A 5 -11.00 -5.77 -7.68
N GLY A 6 -11.34 -5.93 -8.96
CA GLY A 6 -12.15 -4.98 -9.74
C GLY A 6 -13.39 -5.61 -10.39
N SER A 7 -13.81 -6.80 -9.95
CA SER A 7 -15.08 -7.39 -10.41
C SER A 7 -16.26 -6.65 -9.79
N HIS A 8 -17.42 -6.73 -10.44
CA HIS A 8 -18.66 -6.11 -9.94
C HIS A 8 -18.99 -6.55 -8.51
N GLU A 9 -18.79 -7.83 -8.19
CA GLU A 9 -18.98 -8.37 -6.85
C GLU A 9 -18.03 -7.74 -5.83
N THR A 10 -16.72 -7.68 -6.12
CA THR A 10 -15.73 -7.08 -5.21
C THR A 10 -15.96 -5.58 -4.97
N LEU A 11 -16.52 -4.90 -5.98
CA LEU A 11 -16.93 -3.51 -5.90
C LEU A 11 -18.13 -3.32 -4.98
N THR A 12 -19.18 -4.14 -5.16
CA THR A 12 -20.35 -4.11 -4.28
C THR A 12 -19.95 -4.35 -2.83
N GLU A 13 -19.12 -5.36 -2.55
CA GLU A 13 -18.64 -5.64 -1.20
C GLU A 13 -17.86 -4.44 -0.61
N THR A 14 -16.96 -3.86 -1.39
CA THR A 14 -16.14 -2.71 -0.96
C THR A 14 -16.99 -1.47 -0.67
N VAL A 15 -18.02 -1.21 -1.47
CA VAL A 15 -18.94 -0.06 -1.24
C VAL A 15 -19.87 -0.32 -0.06
N THR A 16 -20.41 -1.54 0.06
CA THR A 16 -21.36 -1.89 1.12
C THR A 16 -20.71 -1.98 2.50
N TYR A 17 -19.53 -2.61 2.59
CA TYR A 17 -18.89 -2.92 3.88
C TYR A 17 -17.64 -2.09 4.17
N SER A 18 -17.22 -1.24 3.23
CA SER A 18 -15.98 -0.46 3.31
C SER A 18 -14.72 -1.35 3.40
N ARG A 19 -13.54 -0.73 3.30
CA ARG A 19 -12.24 -1.37 3.53
C ARG A 19 -11.36 -0.43 4.36
N PHE A 20 -10.72 -0.96 5.39
CA PHE A 20 -9.90 -0.17 6.34
C PHE A 20 -8.41 -0.52 6.17
N GLY A 21 -7.89 -0.29 4.97
CA GLY A 21 -6.46 -0.49 4.68
C GLY A 21 -5.60 0.52 5.44
N VAL A 22 -4.63 0.04 6.22
CA VAL A 22 -3.69 0.88 6.97
C VAL A 22 -2.28 0.46 6.62
N MET A 23 -1.43 1.42 6.23
CA MET A 23 0.01 1.22 6.15
C MET A 23 0.62 1.52 7.53
N PRO A 24 1.21 0.52 8.23
CA PRO A 24 1.83 0.76 9.53
C PRO A 24 3.08 1.64 9.42
N SER A 25 3.39 2.37 10.50
CA SER A 25 4.65 3.10 10.60
C SER A 25 5.84 2.15 10.74
N TRP A 26 6.94 2.50 10.06
CA TRP A 26 8.22 1.81 10.12
C TRP A 26 9.25 2.49 11.04
N THR A 27 8.96 3.67 11.60
CA THR A 27 9.90 4.52 12.36
C THR A 27 10.55 3.83 13.57
N ASN A 28 9.85 2.90 14.22
CA ASN A 28 10.38 2.19 15.39
C ASN A 28 10.97 0.81 15.04
N ARG A 29 10.95 0.43 13.76
CA ARG A 29 11.39 -0.90 13.27
C ARG A 29 12.64 -0.80 12.41
N LEU A 30 12.81 0.32 11.72
CA LEU A 30 13.91 0.60 10.81
C LEU A 30 14.56 1.91 11.20
N SER A 31 15.87 2.00 11.02
CA SER A 31 16.58 3.26 11.08
C SER A 31 16.18 4.17 9.91
N GLU A 32 16.43 5.46 10.06
CA GLU A 32 16.15 6.45 9.03
C GLU A 32 16.89 6.14 7.71
N ALA A 33 18.12 5.63 7.78
CA ALA A 33 18.89 5.24 6.60
C ALA A 33 18.25 4.06 5.85
N GLU A 34 17.76 3.06 6.59
CA GLU A 34 17.05 1.93 6.01
C GLU A 34 15.73 2.37 5.37
N ILE A 35 14.95 3.23 6.03
CA ILE A 35 13.69 3.77 5.49
C ILE A 35 13.94 4.46 4.14
N ARG A 36 14.98 5.30 4.03
CA ARG A 36 15.36 5.94 2.76
C ARG A 36 15.74 4.90 1.70
N ALA A 37 16.52 3.88 2.07
CA ALA A 37 16.94 2.85 1.13
C ALA A 37 15.76 2.06 0.54
N VAL A 38 14.80 1.61 1.38
CA VAL A 38 13.60 0.92 0.88
C VAL A 38 12.70 1.85 0.08
N ALA A 39 12.58 3.12 0.45
CA ALA A 39 11.81 4.10 -0.32
C ALA A 39 12.37 4.26 -1.74
N THR A 40 13.69 4.40 -1.88
CA THR A 40 14.35 4.46 -3.21
C THR A 40 14.15 3.17 -4.00
N TYR A 41 14.27 2.02 -3.34
CA TYR A 41 14.06 0.71 -3.99
C TYR A 41 12.63 0.56 -4.53
N VAL A 42 11.61 0.86 -3.73
CA VAL A 42 10.20 0.77 -4.14
C VAL A 42 9.89 1.78 -5.26
N HIS A 43 10.46 2.98 -5.20
CA HIS A 43 10.32 3.99 -6.25
C HIS A 43 10.79 3.46 -7.61
N GLN A 44 11.92 2.75 -7.66
CA GLN A 44 12.44 2.12 -8.88
C GLN A 44 11.56 0.99 -9.42
N LEU A 45 10.75 0.35 -8.58
CA LEU A 45 9.83 -0.73 -8.98
C LEU A 45 8.50 -0.21 -9.56
N GLY A 46 8.37 1.10 -9.80
CA GLY A 46 7.13 1.72 -10.28
C GLY A 46 6.27 2.30 -9.17
N GLY A 47 6.80 2.49 -7.96
CA GLY A 47 6.13 3.23 -6.88
C GLY A 47 6.12 4.76 -7.05
N GLY A 48 6.73 5.27 -8.12
CA GLY A 48 6.84 6.70 -8.44
C GLY A 48 5.98 7.20 -9.61
N GLU A 49 5.23 6.30 -10.27
CA GLU A 49 4.30 6.63 -11.35
C GLU A 49 2.84 6.47 -10.92
#